data_AF-A0A388Q8N2-F1
#
_entry.id   AF-A0A388Q8N2-F1
#
_cell.length_a   1.000
_cell.length_b   1.000
_cell.length_c   1.000
_cell.angle_alpha   90.00
_cell.angle_beta   90.00
_cell.angle_gamma   90.00
#
_symmetry.space_group_name_H-M   'P 1'
#
loop_
_entity.id
_entity.type
_entity.pdbx_description
1 polymer ?
#
loop_
_entity_poly.entity_id
_entity_poly.type
_entity_poly.pdbx_seq_one_letter_code
_entity_poly.pdbx_strand_id
1 'polypeptide(L)'
;MWDVSHPHNWLLNVGVDLGVPGMIAFVALWLLHGAGLVRAGRQQAGWEGRVAWGLLAGSVALLVFGLSDSLPLGSKLGIIIWPMLVLGQLLGAGREAKPRSAPA
;
A
#
# COMPACT_ATOMS: atom_id res chain seq x y z
N MET A 1 24.67 0.30 26.81
CA MET A 1 23.49 -0.25 26.14
C MET A 1 22.90 0.90 25.36
N TRP A 2 23.12 0.96 24.06
CA TRP A 2 22.54 2.03 23.24
C TRP A 2 21.03 1.79 23.26
N ASP A 3 20.30 2.68 23.92
CA ASP A 3 18.88 2.78 23.70
C ASP A 3 18.76 3.28 22.25
N VAL A 4 18.59 2.35 21.32
CA VAL A 4 18.46 2.70 19.90
C VAL A 4 17.10 3.38 19.79
N SER A 5 17.10 4.70 19.94
CA SER A 5 15.93 5.53 19.75
C SER A 5 15.46 5.32 18.31
N HIS A 6 14.44 4.49 18.15
CA HIS A 6 13.75 4.34 16.88
C HIS A 6 12.71 5.45 16.79
N PRO A 7 12.53 6.06 15.61
CA PRO A 7 11.45 7.02 15.43
C PRO A 7 10.10 6.35 15.74
N HIS A 8 9.28 6.95 16.60
CA HIS A 8 7.88 6.56 16.81
C HIS A 8 6.98 7.01 15.65
N ASN A 9 7.49 6.90 14.43
CA ASN A 9 6.84 7.27 13.20
C ASN A 9 7.42 6.41 12.10
N TRP A 10 6.57 5.65 11.43
CA TRP A 10 6.98 4.68 10.45
C TRP A 10 7.68 5.30 9.24
N LEU A 11 7.23 6.46 8.76
CA LEU A 11 7.86 7.14 7.63
C LEU A 11 9.30 7.57 7.99
N LEU A 12 9.50 8.13 9.18
CA LEU A 12 10.82 8.49 9.67
C LEU A 12 11.69 7.25 9.90
N ASN A 13 11.11 6.16 10.41
CA ASN A 13 11.84 4.89 10.58
C ASN A 13 12.35 4.37 9.23
N VAL A 14 11.53 4.41 8.17
CA VAL A 14 11.97 4.08 6.80
C VAL A 14 13.09 5.02 6.33
N GLY A 15 13.01 6.31 6.65
CA GLY A 15 14.07 7.27 6.34
C GLY A 15 15.39 7.00 7.06
N VAL A 16 15.35 6.48 8.29
CA VAL A 16 16.55 6.04 9.03
C VAL A 16 17.11 4.75 8.42
N ASP A 17 16.25 3.78 8.11
CA ASP A 17 16.67 2.47 7.63
C ASP A 17 17.21 2.50 6.18
N LEU A 18 16.59 3.31 5.31
CA LEU A 18 16.82 3.30 3.86
C LEU A 18 17.28 4.67 3.30
N GLY A 19 17.37 5.69 4.14
CA GLY A 19 17.67 7.06 3.72
C GLY A 19 16.49 7.80 3.09
N VAL A 20 16.72 9.06 2.73
CA VAL A 20 15.74 9.92 2.04
C VAL A 20 15.23 9.30 0.73
N PRO A 21 16.07 8.67 -0.13
CA PRO A 21 15.57 8.01 -1.33
C PRO A 21 14.58 6.87 -1.04
N GLY A 22 14.85 6.06 -0.01
CA GLY A 22 13.95 4.99 0.41
C GLY A 22 12.62 5.51 0.96
N MET A 23 12.66 6.61 1.71
CA MET A 23 11.47 7.30 2.18
C MET A 23 10.60 7.83 1.03
N ILE A 24 11.22 8.43 0.01
CA ILE A 24 10.51 8.89 -1.20
C ILE A 24 9.86 7.71 -1.93
N ALA A 25 10.61 6.62 -2.13
CA ALA A 25 10.09 5.41 -2.77
C ALA A 25 8.92 4.80 -2.00
N PHE A 26 8.99 4.79 -0.67
CA PHE A 26 7.90 4.32 0.20
C PHE A 26 6.63 5.16 0.05
N VAL A 27 6.74 6.49 0.05
CA VAL A 27 5.59 7.38 -0.18
C VAL A 27 5.01 7.16 -1.57
N ALA A 28 5.87 7.09 -2.60
CA ALA A 28 5.44 6.84 -3.97
C ALA A 28 4.69 5.50 -4.11
N LEU A 29 5.18 4.45 -3.46
CA LEU A 29 4.56 3.12 -3.45
C LEU A 29 3.13 3.18 -2.90
N TRP A 30 2.92 3.84 -1.76
CA TRP A 30 1.59 3.97 -1.15
C TRP A 30 0.65 4.86 -1.97
N LEU A 31 1.15 5.93 -2.58
CA LEU A 31 0.35 6.78 -3.46
C LEU A 31 -0.10 6.03 -4.72
N LEU A 32 0.80 5.28 -5.36
CA LEU A 32 0.48 4.46 -6.53
C LEU A 32 -0.50 3.34 -6.18
N HIS A 33 -0.32 2.68 -5.04
CA HIS A 33 -1.26 1.69 -4.51
C HIS A 33 -2.65 2.29 -4.30
N GLY A 34 -2.72 3.45 -3.61
CA GLY A 34 -3.98 4.16 -3.39
C GLY A 34 -4.67 4.58 -4.68
N ALA A 35 -3.92 5.13 -5.65
CA ALA A 35 -4.45 5.50 -6.96
C ALA A 35 -5.00 4.28 -7.73
N GLY A 36 -4.29 3.15 -7.68
CA GLY A 36 -4.73 1.88 -8.26
C GLY A 36 -6.04 1.38 -7.67
N LEU A 37 -6.17 1.43 -6.34
CA LEU A 37 -7.39 1.04 -5.62
C LEU A 37 -8.57 1.97 -5.90
N VAL A 38 -8.35 3.29 -5.95
CA VAL A 38 -9.40 4.25 -6.34
C VAL A 38 -9.86 3.98 -7.76
N ARG A 39 -8.94 3.70 -8.69
CA ARG A 39 -9.28 3.32 -10.07
C ARG A 39 -10.12 2.05 -10.10
N ALA A 40 -9.68 0.99 -9.41
CA ALA A 40 -10.39 -0.29 -9.33
C ALA A 40 -11.79 -0.12 -8.73
N GLY A 41 -11.91 0.57 -7.59
CA GLY A 41 -13.17 0.81 -6.90
C GLY A 41 -14.16 1.67 -7.69
N ARG A 42 -13.70 2.52 -8.61
CA ARG A 42 -14.57 3.30 -9.51
C ARG A 42 -14.97 2.56 -10.78
N GLN A 43 -14.14 1.64 -11.27
CA GLN A 43 -14.37 0.94 -12.55
C GLN A 43 -15.09 -0.41 -12.38
N GLN A 44 -15.07 -0.98 -11.18
CA GLN A 44 -15.65 -2.30 -10.90
C GLN A 44 -16.95 -2.15 -10.12
N ALA A 45 -18.08 -2.53 -10.71
CA ALA A 45 -19.39 -2.47 -10.06
C ALA A 45 -19.68 -3.69 -9.14
N GLY A 46 -18.80 -4.70 -9.16
CA GLY A 46 -18.96 -5.97 -8.44
C GLY A 46 -18.28 -5.99 -7.06
N TRP A 47 -18.11 -7.21 -6.53
CA TRP A 47 -17.44 -7.46 -5.25
C TRP A 47 -16.01 -6.93 -5.22
N GLU A 48 -15.30 -7.00 -6.35
CA GLU A 48 -13.91 -6.54 -6.52
C GLU A 48 -13.77 -5.04 -6.19
N GLY A 49 -14.71 -4.20 -6.66
CA GLY A 49 -14.71 -2.77 -6.37
C GLY A 49 -14.95 -2.46 -4.89
N ARG A 50 -15.81 -3.24 -4.23
CA ARG A 50 -16.06 -3.13 -2.77
C ARG A 50 -14.81 -3.55 -1.98
N VAL A 51 -14.14 -4.61 -2.40
CA VAL A 51 -12.86 -5.03 -1.80
C VAL A 51 -11.79 -3.97 -2.01
N ALA A 52 -11.72 -3.34 -3.19
CA ALA A 52 -10.77 -2.26 -3.47
C ALA A 52 -10.98 -1.06 -2.51
N TRP A 53 -12.22 -0.66 -2.26
CA TRP A 53 -12.54 0.39 -1.28
C TRP A 53 -12.20 -0.01 0.16
N GLY A 54 -12.51 -1.26 0.55
CA GLY A 54 -12.15 -1.78 1.88
C GLY A 54 -10.63 -1.83 2.09
N LEU A 55 -9.89 -2.29 1.07
CA LEU A 55 -8.43 -2.33 1.11
C LEU A 55 -7.83 -0.92 1.15
N LEU A 56 -8.41 0.04 0.42
CA LEU A 56 -7.99 1.44 0.48
C LEU A 56 -8.18 2.03 1.88
N ALA A 57 -9.36 1.80 2.48
CA ALA A 57 -9.65 2.26 3.84
C ALA A 57 -8.67 1.64 4.85
N GLY A 58 -8.39 0.34 4.74
CA GLY A 58 -7.40 -0.35 5.57
C GLY A 58 -5.97 0.19 5.39
N SER A 59 -5.57 0.48 4.15
CA SER A 59 -4.27 1.11 3.85
C SER A 59 -4.17 2.51 4.47
N VAL A 60 -5.21 3.33 4.38
CA VAL A 60 -5.24 4.66 5.00
C VAL A 60 -5.17 4.54 6.52
N ALA A 61 -5.95 3.65 7.13
CA ALA A 61 -5.90 3.42 8.57
C ALA A 61 -4.51 2.99 9.05
N LEU A 62 -3.84 2.10 8.31
CA LEU A 62 -2.48 1.67 8.60
C LEU A 62 -1.47 2.82 8.49
N LEU A 63 -1.58 3.65 7.44
CA LEU A 63 -0.69 4.80 7.28
C LEU A 63 -0.89 5.84 8.37
N VAL A 64 -2.14 6.09 8.79
CA VAL A 64 -2.47 6.97 9.92
C VAL A 64 -1.90 6.41 11.22
N PHE A 65 -2.04 5.10 11.47
CA PHE A 65 -1.38 4.45 12.59
C PHE A 65 0.15 4.63 12.53
N GLY A 66 0.74 4.47 11.35
CA GLY A 66 2.16 4.68 11.11
C GLY A 66 2.66 6.12 11.34
N LEU A 67 1.77 7.10 11.46
CA LEU A 67 2.15 8.45 11.89
C LEU A 67 2.37 8.52 13.41
N SER A 68 1.68 7.67 14.17
CA SER A 68 1.68 7.64 15.64
C SER A 68 2.68 6.64 16.22
N ASP A 69 2.99 5.56 15.50
CA ASP A 69 3.98 4.58 15.92
C ASP A 69 4.75 3.99 14.73
N SER A 70 5.88 3.36 15.04
CA SER A 70 6.73 2.71 14.06
C SER A 70 6.28 1.26 13.82
N LEU A 71 6.23 0.86 12.55
CA LEU A 71 5.91 -0.49 12.14
C LEU A 71 7.02 -1.01 11.21
N PRO A 72 8.19 -1.42 11.73
CA PRO A 72 9.35 -1.75 10.91
C PRO A 72 9.00 -2.78 9.82
N LEU A 73 9.54 -2.60 8.61
CA LEU A 73 9.14 -3.36 7.41
C LEU A 73 9.31 -4.89 7.56
N GLY A 74 10.24 -5.33 8.41
CA GLY A 74 10.51 -6.73 8.72
C GLY A 74 9.94 -7.24 10.05
N SER A 75 9.17 -6.41 10.78
CA SER A 75 8.55 -6.84 12.03
C SER A 75 7.42 -7.85 11.78
N LYS A 76 7.11 -8.67 12.79
CA LYS A 76 6.02 -9.67 12.69
C LYS A 76 4.68 -9.04 12.29
N LEU A 77 4.39 -7.83 12.76
CA LEU A 77 3.19 -7.09 12.39
C LEU A 77 3.35 -6.39 11.04
N GLY A 78 4.56 -5.86 10.76
CA GLY A 78 4.94 -5.23 9.50
C GLY A 78 4.78 -6.11 8.27
N ILE A 79 4.77 -7.43 8.43
CA ILE A 79 4.59 -8.34 7.30
C ILE A 79 3.24 -8.16 6.58
N ILE A 80 2.22 -7.57 7.22
CA ILE A 80 0.89 -7.34 6.64
C ILE A 80 0.91 -6.38 5.44
N ILE A 81 1.93 -5.54 5.32
CA ILE A 81 2.03 -4.52 4.27
C ILE A 81 2.14 -5.18 2.89
N TRP A 82 2.88 -6.27 2.80
CA TRP A 82 3.20 -6.95 1.55
C TRP A 82 1.96 -7.56 0.88
N PRO A 83 1.12 -8.37 1.55
CA PRO A 83 -0.10 -8.86 0.96
C PRO A 83 -1.09 -7.73 0.65
N MET A 84 -1.16 -6.66 1.44
CA MET A 84 -2.03 -5.51 1.12
C MET A 84 -1.64 -4.87 -0.21
N LEU A 85 -0.34 -4.61 -0.42
CA LEU A 85 0.18 -4.06 -1.67
C LEU A 85 -0.08 -5.01 -2.85
N VAL A 86 0.24 -6.30 -2.69
CA VAL A 86 0.03 -7.32 -3.74
C VAL A 86 -1.44 -7.42 -4.14
N LEU A 87 -2.35 -7.51 -3.17
CA LEU A 87 -3.79 -7.59 -3.43
C LEU A 87 -4.30 -6.34 -4.15
N GLY A 88 -3.81 -5.15 -3.80
CA GLY A 88 -4.17 -3.91 -4.49
C GLY A 88 -3.71 -3.90 -5.94
N GLN A 89 -2.50 -4.38 -6.22
CA GLN A 89 -2.01 -4.50 -7.60
C GLN A 89 -2.82 -5.51 -8.41
N LEU A 90 -3.20 -6.65 -7.82
CA LEU A 90 -4.03 -7.66 -8.50
C LEU A 90 -5.41 -7.11 -8.88
N LEU A 91 -6.06 -6.37 -7.97
CA LEU A 91 -7.33 -5.70 -8.25
C LEU A 91 -7.20 -4.61 -9.32
N GLY A 92 -6.03 -3.95 -9.38
CA GLY A 92 -5.71 -2.95 -10.39
C GLY A 92 -5.38 -3.54 -11.78
N ALA A 93 -4.80 -4.75 -11.83
CA ALA A 93 -4.28 -5.39 -13.05
C ALA A 93 -5.31 -6.27 -13.79
N GLY A 94 -6.38 -6.71 -13.12
CA GLY A 94 -7.37 -7.68 -13.65
C GLY A 94 -8.10 -7.31 -14.95
N ARG A 95 -7.82 -6.15 -15.56
CA ARG A 95 -8.42 -5.70 -16.83
C ARG A 95 -7.45 -5.48 -17.99
N GLU A 96 -6.13 -5.47 -17.79
CA GLU A 96 -5.21 -5.43 -18.95
C GLU A 96 -5.24 -6.75 -19.74
N ALA A 97 -5.62 -7.84 -19.08
CA ALA A 97 -5.61 -9.19 -19.64
C ALA A 97 -6.86 -9.60 -20.43
N LYS A 98 -7.94 -8.79 -20.49
CA LYS A 98 -9.11 -9.14 -21.31
C LYS A 98 -8.89 -8.64 -22.74
N PRO A 99 -8.57 -9.52 -23.73
CA PRO A 99 -8.35 -9.07 -25.10
C PRO A 99 -9.66 -8.48 -25.62
N ARG A 100 -9.57 -7.31 -26.24
CA ARG A 100 -10.69 -6.71 -26.98
C ARG A 100 -11.02 -7.66 -28.12
N SER A 101 -12.06 -8.49 -27.97
CA SER A 101 -12.62 -9.28 -29.05
C SER A 101 -12.92 -8.33 -30.21
N ALA A 102 -12.22 -8.51 -31.33
CA ALA A 102 -12.40 -7.71 -32.52
C ALA A 102 -13.85 -7.86 -33.04
N PRO A 103 -14.48 -6.79 -33.55
CA PRO A 103 -15.76 -6.92 -34.23
C PRO A 103 -15.58 -7.79 -35.48
N ALA A 104 -16.49 -8.76 -35.65
CA ALA A 104 -16.61 -9.62 -36.83
C ALA A 104 -17.02 -8.82 -38.07
#